data_AF-A0A439FWD4-F1
#
_entry.id   AF-A0A439FWD4-F1
#
_cell.length_a   1.000
_cell.length_b   1.000
_cell.length_c   1.000
_cell.angle_alpha   90.00
_cell.angle_beta   90.00
_cell.angle_gamma   90.00
#
_symmetry.space_group_name_H-M   'P 1'
#
loop_
_entity.id
_entity.type
_entity.pdbx_description
1 polymer ?
#
loop_
_entity_poly.entity_id
_entity_poly.type
_entity_poly.pdbx_seq_one_letter_code
_entity_poly.pdbx_strand_id
1 'polypeptide(L)'
;MIHTSTASLTHSAEQAQQWVSELARDLGWNERNAYRFLKSVLHTLRDWLSPEEMADLSAQLPTLIRGVYFEGWKPSDAPVSERKKRDFVISVRDSFGYEPGVDIDTAIKAVFKLLDRHISHGEIVQVRNSMKTSLRHLWPEG
;
A
#
# COMPACT_ATOMS: atom_id res chain seq x y z
N MET A 1 -2.10 -20.47 30.36
CA MET A 1 -2.76 -19.49 29.47
C MET A 1 -1.71 -18.91 28.53
N ILE A 2 -1.52 -19.49 27.34
CA ILE A 2 -0.44 -19.10 26.38
C ILE A 2 -0.94 -19.01 24.92
N HIS A 3 -2.25 -19.09 24.67
CA HIS A 3 -2.77 -19.29 23.29
C HIS A 3 -3.19 -18.01 22.55
N THR A 4 -3.30 -16.86 23.22
CA THR A 4 -3.87 -15.65 22.60
C THR A 4 -2.83 -14.84 21.81
N SER A 5 -1.59 -14.77 22.30
CA SER A 5 -0.54 -13.94 21.67
C SER A 5 -0.05 -14.51 20.34
N THR A 6 0.04 -15.85 20.22
CA THR A 6 0.46 -16.49 18.96
C THR A 6 -0.67 -16.50 17.93
N ALA A 7 -1.92 -16.69 18.36
CA ALA A 7 -3.08 -16.67 17.46
C ALA A 7 -3.23 -15.33 16.71
N SER A 8 -2.98 -14.21 17.40
CA SER A 8 -3.00 -12.87 16.77
C SER A 8 -1.92 -12.68 15.71
N LEU A 9 -0.70 -13.19 15.96
CA LEU A 9 0.40 -13.13 14.99
C LEU A 9 0.16 -14.04 13.79
N THR A 10 -0.31 -15.27 14.02
CA THR A 10 -0.67 -16.20 12.94
C THR A 10 -1.77 -15.60 12.08
N HIS A 11 -2.84 -15.08 12.69
CA HIS A 11 -3.93 -14.44 11.96
C HIS A 11 -3.44 -13.26 11.12
N SER A 12 -2.56 -12.42 11.68
CA SER A 12 -1.99 -11.31 10.90
C SER A 12 -1.14 -11.79 9.72
N ALA A 13 -0.45 -12.92 9.84
CA ALA A 13 0.32 -13.50 8.75
C ALA A 13 -0.59 -14.06 7.65
N GLU A 14 -1.69 -14.73 8.04
CA GLU A 14 -2.72 -15.21 7.12
C GLU A 14 -3.36 -14.05 6.35
N GLN A 15 -3.71 -12.94 7.01
CA GLN A 15 -4.25 -11.75 6.35
C GLN A 15 -3.24 -11.14 5.36
N ALA A 16 -1.96 -11.03 5.77
CA ALA A 16 -0.92 -10.49 4.89
C ALA A 16 -0.71 -11.38 3.65
N GLN A 17 -0.68 -12.70 3.85
CA GLN A 17 -0.59 -13.67 2.76
C GLN A 17 -1.80 -13.57 1.83
N GLN A 18 -3.01 -13.45 2.39
CA GLN A 18 -4.24 -13.29 1.60
C GLN A 18 -4.15 -12.06 0.68
N TRP A 19 -3.71 -10.91 1.20
CA TRP A 19 -3.54 -9.69 0.40
C TRP A 19 -2.55 -9.88 -0.77
N VAL A 20 -1.42 -10.55 -0.50
CA VAL A 20 -0.42 -10.86 -1.52
C VAL A 20 -0.97 -11.81 -2.58
N SER A 21 -1.66 -12.88 -2.17
CA SER A 21 -2.26 -13.86 -3.08
C SER A 21 -3.38 -13.24 -3.93
N GLU A 22 -4.21 -12.35 -3.37
CA GLU A 22 -5.21 -11.59 -4.11
C GLU A 22 -4.58 -10.69 -5.17
N LEU A 23 -3.53 -9.93 -4.80
CA LEU A 23 -2.82 -9.06 -5.74
C LEU A 23 -2.11 -9.86 -6.83
N ALA A 24 -1.47 -10.97 -6.46
CA ALA A 24 -0.82 -11.87 -7.41
C ALA A 24 -1.80 -12.39 -8.46
N ARG A 25 -3.01 -12.78 -8.03
CA ARG A 25 -4.10 -13.19 -8.92
C ARG A 25 -4.60 -12.05 -9.81
N ASP A 26 -4.81 -10.86 -9.24
CA ASP A 26 -5.29 -9.69 -9.99
C ASP A 26 -4.31 -9.27 -11.10
N LEU A 27 -3.00 -9.51 -10.89
CA LEU A 27 -1.93 -9.15 -11.83
C LEU A 27 -1.44 -10.30 -12.71
N GLY A 28 -1.82 -11.55 -12.40
CA GLY A 28 -1.24 -12.74 -13.02
C GLY A 28 0.24 -12.94 -12.69
N TRP A 29 0.69 -12.50 -11.51
CA TRP A 29 2.09 -12.57 -11.08
C TRP A 29 2.30 -13.69 -10.06
N ASN A 30 3.58 -14.02 -9.81
CA ASN A 30 3.92 -14.80 -8.62
C ASN A 30 3.81 -13.94 -7.35
N GLU A 31 3.59 -14.59 -6.21
CA GLU A 31 3.41 -13.92 -4.91
C GLU A 31 4.62 -13.09 -4.49
N ARG A 32 5.84 -13.52 -4.83
CA ARG A 32 7.06 -12.76 -4.52
C ARG A 32 7.07 -11.39 -5.21
N ASN A 33 6.70 -11.33 -6.48
CA ASN A 33 6.62 -10.09 -7.24
C ASN A 33 5.44 -9.22 -6.78
N ALA A 34 4.28 -9.84 -6.50
CA ALA A 34 3.14 -9.12 -5.93
C ALA A 34 3.47 -8.49 -4.57
N TYR A 35 4.13 -9.23 -3.68
CA TYR A 35 4.58 -8.71 -2.39
C TYR A 35 5.58 -7.56 -2.53
N ARG A 36 6.61 -7.71 -3.38
CA ARG A 36 7.58 -6.65 -3.68
C ARG A 36 6.87 -5.39 -4.17
N PHE A 37 5.91 -5.53 -5.07
CA PHE A 37 5.18 -4.42 -5.65
C PHE A 37 4.24 -3.74 -4.64
N LEU A 38 3.50 -4.53 -3.86
CA LEU A 38 2.67 -4.03 -2.75
C LEU A 38 3.50 -3.18 -1.80
N LYS A 39 4.67 -3.69 -1.39
CA LYS A 39 5.61 -2.96 -0.55
C LYS A 39 6.07 -1.64 -1.19
N SER A 40 6.47 -1.65 -2.46
CA SER A 40 6.89 -0.43 -3.18
C SER A 40 5.78 0.63 -3.23
N VAL A 41 4.54 0.22 -3.50
CA VAL A 41 3.38 1.15 -3.51
C VAL A 41 3.07 1.67 -2.12
N LEU A 42 3.08 0.80 -1.09
CA LEU A 42 2.83 1.19 0.31
C LEU A 42 3.89 2.18 0.83
N HIS A 43 5.18 1.93 0.52
CA HIS A 43 6.27 2.86 0.88
C HIS A 43 6.14 4.19 0.15
N THR A 44 5.81 4.16 -1.15
CA THR A 44 5.60 5.40 -1.90
C THR A 44 4.40 6.18 -1.36
N LEU A 45 3.28 5.50 -1.05
CA LEU A 45 2.14 6.12 -0.38
C LEU A 45 2.56 6.78 0.93
N ARG A 46 3.23 6.04 1.82
CA ARG A 46 3.73 6.56 3.09
C ARG A 46 4.50 7.85 2.92
N ASP A 47 5.49 7.83 2.03
CA ASP A 47 6.38 8.98 1.83
C ASP A 47 5.64 10.16 1.18
N TRP A 48 4.47 9.89 0.58
CA TRP A 48 3.60 10.86 -0.09
C TRP A 48 2.54 11.51 0.82
N LEU A 49 2.25 10.92 1.97
CA LEU A 49 1.26 11.37 2.93
C LEU A 49 1.88 12.28 4.00
N SER A 50 1.06 13.15 4.58
CA SER A 50 1.36 13.86 5.82
C SER A 50 1.34 12.90 7.01
N PRO A 51 1.92 13.27 8.17
CA PRO A 51 1.91 12.40 9.35
C PRO A 51 0.52 11.94 9.79
N GLU A 52 -0.50 12.80 9.66
CA GLU A 52 -1.90 12.47 10.00
C GLU A 52 -2.48 11.45 9.02
N GLU A 53 -2.38 11.72 7.71
CA GLU A 53 -2.82 10.78 6.67
C GLU A 53 -2.10 9.42 6.76
N MET A 54 -0.81 9.42 7.10
CA MET A 54 -0.02 8.21 7.32
C MET A 54 -0.56 7.39 8.49
N ALA A 55 -0.90 8.05 9.61
CA ALA A 55 -1.44 7.40 10.79
C ALA A 55 -2.82 6.78 10.48
N ASP A 56 -3.70 7.55 9.85
CA ASP A 56 -5.03 7.12 9.42
C ASP A 56 -4.97 5.89 8.51
N LEU A 57 -4.15 5.93 7.45
CA LEU A 57 -3.97 4.77 6.56
C LEU A 57 -3.41 3.57 7.33
N SER A 58 -2.41 3.78 8.19
CA SER A 58 -1.76 2.68 8.91
C SER A 58 -2.71 1.95 9.87
N ALA A 59 -3.68 2.67 10.46
CA ALA A 59 -4.68 2.08 11.36
C ALA A 59 -5.53 1.02 10.65
N GLN A 60 -5.72 1.18 9.33
CA GLN A 60 -6.54 0.31 8.48
C GLN A 60 -5.80 -0.93 7.97
N LEU A 61 -4.48 -0.98 8.12
CA LEU A 61 -3.67 -2.10 7.63
C LEU A 61 -3.63 -3.26 8.65
N PRO A 62 -3.68 -4.53 8.21
CA PRO A 62 -3.35 -5.68 9.05
C PRO A 62 -1.96 -5.51 9.68
N THR A 63 -1.75 -6.03 10.89
CA THR A 63 -0.54 -5.78 11.70
C THR A 63 0.77 -6.04 10.94
N LEU A 64 0.89 -7.14 10.20
CA LEU A 64 2.06 -7.47 9.39
C LEU A 64 2.23 -6.54 8.19
N ILE A 65 1.15 -6.19 7.48
CA ILE A 65 1.17 -5.22 6.38
C ILE A 65 1.56 -3.83 6.90
N ARG A 66 1.09 -3.44 8.09
CA ARG A 66 1.51 -2.22 8.79
C ARG A 66 3.01 -2.23 9.11
N GLY A 67 3.54 -3.38 9.55
CA GLY A 67 4.98 -3.57 9.73
C GLY A 67 5.76 -3.35 8.44
N VAL A 68 5.28 -3.92 7.33
CA VAL A 68 5.85 -3.70 5.98
C VAL A 68 5.78 -2.24 5.59
N TYR A 69 4.64 -1.56 5.82
CA TYR A 69 4.44 -0.14 5.50
C TYR A 69 5.48 0.78 6.17
N PHE A 70 5.83 0.53 7.43
CA PHE A 70 6.85 1.31 8.15
C PHE A 70 8.28 0.80 8.01
N GLU A 71 8.50 -0.36 7.39
CA GLU A 71 9.82 -0.95 7.25
C GLU A 71 10.80 0.00 6.53
N GLY A 72 11.97 0.22 7.15
CA GLY A 72 13.04 1.04 6.60
C GLY A 72 12.75 2.55 6.53
N TRP A 73 11.67 3.03 7.15
CA TRP A 73 11.30 4.44 7.09
C TRP A 73 12.29 5.35 7.82
N LYS A 74 12.66 6.47 7.18
CA LYS A 74 13.52 7.53 7.72
C LYS A 74 12.78 8.88 7.63
N PRO A 75 12.17 9.37 8.71
CA PRO A 75 11.34 10.58 8.68
C PRO A 75 12.06 11.85 8.23
N SER A 76 13.38 11.92 8.46
CA SER A 76 14.23 13.05 8.09
C SER A 76 14.42 13.23 6.57
N ASP A 77 14.10 12.20 5.77
CA ASP A 77 14.33 12.20 4.32
C ASP A 77 13.04 12.52 3.53
N ALA A 78 11.93 12.85 4.21
CA ALA A 78 10.64 13.09 3.57
C ALA A 78 10.66 14.41 2.75
N PRO A 79 10.41 14.36 1.42
CA PRO A 79 10.63 15.53 0.56
C PRO A 79 9.55 16.60 0.74
N VAL A 80 9.99 17.86 0.74
CA VAL A 80 9.20 19.09 0.99
C VAL A 80 8.47 19.62 -0.27
N SER A 81 8.66 19.03 -1.46
CA SER A 81 8.21 19.63 -2.72
C SER A 81 6.84 19.16 -3.25
N GLU A 82 6.30 19.92 -4.21
CA GLU A 82 5.07 19.61 -4.95
C GLU A 82 5.12 18.21 -5.60
N ARG A 83 4.11 17.39 -5.28
CA ARG A 83 4.03 15.99 -5.71
C ARG A 83 2.93 15.82 -6.77
N LYS A 84 3.29 15.56 -8.04
CA LYS A 84 2.33 15.33 -9.15
C LYS A 84 2.15 13.84 -9.40
N LYS A 85 0.97 13.38 -9.83
CA LYS A 85 0.70 11.95 -10.11
C LYS A 85 1.82 11.21 -10.86
N ARG A 86 2.43 11.85 -11.87
CA ARG A 86 3.57 11.28 -12.62
C ARG A 86 4.75 10.93 -11.72
N ASP A 87 5.04 11.76 -10.72
CA ASP A 87 6.18 11.58 -9.81
C ASP A 87 5.91 10.36 -8.89
N PHE A 88 4.64 10.07 -8.57
CA PHE A 88 4.26 8.87 -7.82
C PHE A 88 4.57 7.61 -8.60
N VAL A 89 4.14 7.56 -9.87
CA VAL A 89 4.39 6.41 -10.76
C VAL A 89 5.89 6.18 -10.94
N ILE A 90 6.67 7.26 -11.07
CA ILE A 90 8.14 7.20 -11.14
C ILE A 90 8.71 6.62 -9.84
N SER A 91 8.32 7.13 -8.67
CA SER A 91 8.80 6.61 -7.38
C SER A 91 8.49 5.13 -7.18
N VAL A 92 7.28 4.68 -7.55
CA VAL A 92 6.93 3.25 -7.48
C VAL A 92 7.82 2.43 -8.41
N ARG A 93 8.03 2.90 -9.65
CA ARG A 93 8.87 2.21 -10.64
C ARG A 93 10.32 2.09 -10.15
N ASP A 94 10.89 3.18 -9.62
CA ASP A 94 12.26 3.22 -9.12
C ASP A 94 12.43 2.29 -7.90
N SER A 95 11.43 2.25 -7.01
CA SER A 95 11.42 1.35 -5.86
C SER A 95 11.27 -0.13 -6.25
N PHE A 96 10.39 -0.44 -7.20
CA PHE A 96 10.12 -1.80 -7.62
C PHE A 96 11.26 -2.40 -8.45
N GLY A 97 11.90 -1.56 -9.27
CA GLY A 97 12.90 -1.94 -10.25
C GLY A 97 12.30 -2.20 -11.64
N TYR A 98 13.18 -2.50 -12.61
CA TYR A 98 12.78 -2.83 -13.98
C TYR A 98 12.35 -4.30 -14.08
N GLU A 99 11.10 -4.52 -14.49
CA GLU A 99 10.55 -5.83 -14.84
C GLU A 99 9.96 -5.75 -16.26
N PRO A 100 10.47 -6.50 -17.25
CA PRO A 100 9.98 -6.45 -18.63
C PRO A 100 8.49 -6.76 -18.75
N GLY A 101 7.76 -5.97 -19.53
CA GLY A 101 6.35 -6.22 -19.85
C GLY A 101 5.35 -5.85 -18.75
N VAL A 102 5.81 -5.27 -17.65
CA VAL A 102 4.93 -4.77 -16.58
C VAL A 102 4.38 -3.38 -16.92
N ASP A 103 3.06 -3.28 -17.02
CA ASP A 103 2.35 -2.00 -17.00
C ASP A 103 2.20 -1.53 -15.53
N ILE A 104 3.10 -0.64 -15.13
CA ILE A 104 3.16 -0.10 -13.76
C ILE A 104 1.88 0.67 -13.39
N ASP A 105 1.27 1.42 -14.32
CA ASP A 105 0.06 2.19 -14.03
C ASP A 105 -1.11 1.26 -13.72
N THR A 106 -1.26 0.19 -14.51
CA THR A 106 -2.26 -0.85 -14.26
C THR A 106 -1.98 -1.59 -12.95
N ALA A 107 -0.71 -1.89 -12.66
CA ALA A 107 -0.34 -2.56 -11.42
C ALA A 107 -0.60 -1.70 -10.17
N ILE A 108 -0.29 -0.39 -10.24
CA ILE A 108 -0.63 0.57 -9.17
C ILE A 108 -2.14 0.54 -8.92
N LYS A 109 -2.96 0.66 -9.96
CA LYS A 109 -4.42 0.60 -9.82
C LYS A 109 -4.92 -0.68 -9.14
N ALA A 110 -4.26 -1.82 -9.40
CA ALA A 110 -4.61 -3.08 -8.72
C ALA A 110 -4.34 -3.02 -7.21
N VAL A 111 -3.25 -2.37 -6.77
CA VAL A 111 -2.98 -2.14 -5.34
C VAL A 111 -4.03 -1.23 -4.73
N PHE A 112 -4.41 -0.12 -5.39
CA PHE A 112 -5.47 0.75 -4.88
C PHE A 112 -6.83 0.03 -4.79
N LYS A 113 -7.15 -0.82 -5.77
CA LYS A 113 -8.35 -1.70 -5.70
C LYS A 113 -8.26 -2.70 -4.55
N LEU A 114 -7.09 -3.26 -4.27
CA LEU A 114 -6.89 -4.13 -3.12
C LEU A 114 -7.15 -3.39 -1.81
N LEU A 115 -6.58 -2.18 -1.65
CA LEU A 115 -6.83 -1.36 -0.47
C LEU A 115 -8.32 -1.01 -0.31
N ASP A 116 -8.99 -0.67 -1.41
CA ASP A 116 -10.42 -0.33 -1.43
C ASP A 116 -11.32 -1.49 -0.99
N ARG A 117 -10.93 -2.75 -1.28
CA ARG A 117 -11.66 -3.94 -0.84
C ARG A 117 -11.52 -4.25 0.65
N HIS A 118 -10.38 -3.91 1.25
CA HIS A 118 -10.06 -4.33 2.62
C HIS A 118 -10.20 -3.23 3.66
N ILE A 119 -10.13 -1.95 3.26
CA ILE A 119 -10.39 -0.82 4.16
C ILE A 119 -11.90 -0.56 4.13
N SER A 120 -12.53 -0.43 5.30
CA SER A 120 -14.00 -0.28 5.36
C SER A 120 -14.48 0.95 4.59
N HIS A 121 -15.71 0.92 4.09
CA HIS A 121 -16.24 1.98 3.23
C HIS A 121 -16.30 3.36 3.94
N GLY A 122 -16.46 3.40 5.27
CA GLY A 122 -16.41 4.66 6.02
C GLY A 122 -14.97 5.19 6.17
N GLU A 123 -14.03 4.29 6.46
CA GLU A 123 -12.63 4.62 6.69
C GLU A 123 -11.92 4.96 5.38
N ILE A 124 -12.30 4.33 4.27
CA ILE A 124 -11.72 4.62 2.96
C ILE A 124 -12.11 6.00 2.45
N VAL A 125 -13.32 6.47 2.75
CA VAL A 125 -13.74 7.83 2.43
C VAL A 125 -12.92 8.84 3.24
N GLN A 126 -12.66 8.56 4.52
CA GLN A 126 -11.80 9.41 5.34
C GLN A 126 -10.35 9.43 4.83
N VAL A 127 -9.77 8.26 4.52
CA VAL A 127 -8.41 8.14 3.95
C VAL A 127 -8.33 8.83 2.57
N ARG A 128 -9.33 8.65 1.71
CA ARG A 128 -9.40 9.31 0.40
C ARG A 128 -9.57 10.83 0.55
N ASN A 129 -10.33 11.28 1.55
CA ASN A 129 -10.58 12.71 1.79
C ASN A 129 -9.41 13.41 2.50
N SER A 130 -8.64 12.70 3.32
CA SER A 130 -7.42 13.25 3.90
C SER A 130 -6.34 13.40 2.82
N MET A 131 -6.29 12.47 1.86
CA MET A 131 -5.38 12.50 0.69
C MET A 131 -5.51 13.74 -0.19
N LYS A 132 -4.35 14.31 -0.57
CA LYS A 132 -4.22 15.32 -1.65
C LYS A 132 -4.95 14.89 -2.91
N THR A 133 -5.60 15.84 -3.61
CA THR A 133 -6.41 15.60 -4.82
C THR A 133 -5.72 14.75 -5.88
N SER A 134 -4.40 14.92 -6.06
CA SER A 134 -3.61 14.16 -7.04
C SER A 134 -3.59 12.65 -6.79
N LEU A 135 -3.67 12.20 -5.53
CA LEU A 135 -3.71 10.80 -5.13
C LEU A 135 -5.12 10.22 -5.17
N ARG A 136 -6.16 11.05 -4.99
CA ARG A 136 -7.56 10.60 -5.08
C ARG A 136 -7.89 9.95 -6.42
N HIS A 137 -7.31 10.44 -7.51
CA HIS A 137 -7.46 9.88 -8.86
C HIS A 137 -6.80 8.50 -9.09
N LEU A 138 -6.11 7.95 -8.09
CA LEU A 138 -5.55 6.59 -8.13
C LEU A 138 -6.53 5.55 -7.58
N TRP A 139 -7.49 5.98 -6.75
CA TRP A 139 -8.56 5.13 -6.25
C TRP A 139 -9.57 4.82 -7.37
N PRO A 140 -10.15 3.61 -7.39
CA PRO A 140 -11.24 3.30 -8.31
C PRO A 140 -12.42 4.28 -8.08
N GLU A 141 -13.10 4.67 -9.17
CA GLU A 141 -14.34 5.42 -9.05
C GLU A 141 -15.42 4.49 -8.47
N GLY A 142 -15.79 4.77 -7.23
CA GLY A 142 -16.77 4.09 -6.41
C GLY A 142 -17.19 5.01 -5.29
#